data_AF-S7ZQ07-F1
#
_entry.id   AF-S7ZQ07-F1
#
_cell.length_a   1.000
_cell.length_b   1.000
_cell.length_c   1.000
_cell.angle_alpha   90.00
_cell.angle_beta   90.00
_cell.angle_gamma   90.00
#
_symmetry.space_group_name_H-M   'P 1'
#
loop_
_entity.id
_entity.type
_entity.pdbx_description
1 polymer ?
#
loop_
_entity_poly.entity_id
_entity_poly.type
_entity_poly.pdbx_seq_one_letter_code
_entity_poly.pdbx_strand_id
1 'polypeptide(L)'
;MFDYLGPYFDGEGVSLDERIGVVQKLQNAFVVMKIVVVHTTVQIVTKSGLFGLLGDAFVQLIDVTDESRLDALFKFAEECESDTTGPIACKQDFCRKSADSYSKTLKEKLASTLGQSLSLSLRPAIMFRFCPHFCNHSSLHRWKLFYESKR
;
A
#
# COMPACT_ATOMS: atom_id res chain seq x y z
N MET A 1 8.47 5.24 -7.99
CA MET A 1 7.65 4.06 -7.55
C MET A 1 8.10 3.47 -6.20
N PHE A 2 8.95 4.14 -5.42
CA PHE A 2 9.12 3.95 -3.97
C PHE A 2 9.21 5.32 -3.25
N ASP A 3 8.71 6.37 -3.89
CA ASP A 3 8.85 7.75 -3.41
C ASP A 3 8.05 8.01 -2.13
N TYR A 4 7.22 7.03 -1.73
CA TYR A 4 6.51 6.99 -0.45
C TYR A 4 7.38 6.52 0.73
N LEU A 5 8.52 5.85 0.46
CA LEU A 5 9.54 5.56 1.48
C LEU A 5 10.60 6.67 1.57
N GLY A 6 10.63 7.62 0.63
CA GLY A 6 11.59 8.74 0.66
C GLY A 6 11.41 9.62 1.89
N PRO A 7 10.29 10.35 2.03
CA PRO A 7 10.23 11.45 3.00
C PRO A 7 10.02 11.03 4.46
N TYR A 8 9.72 9.75 4.76
CA TYR A 8 9.54 9.26 6.14
C TYR A 8 10.78 8.60 6.73
N PHE A 9 11.76 8.25 5.89
CA PHE A 9 13.05 7.75 6.33
C PHE A 9 14.13 8.84 6.28
N ASP A 10 13.77 10.07 5.92
CA ASP A 10 14.65 11.25 5.89
C ASP A 10 14.57 12.07 7.19
N GLY A 11 14.20 11.43 8.31
CA GLY A 11 14.53 11.97 9.62
C GLY A 11 16.06 11.99 9.73
N GLU A 12 16.65 13.18 9.59
CA GLU A 12 18.08 13.41 9.85
C GLU A 12 18.47 12.70 11.16
N GLY A 13 19.37 11.73 11.07
CA GLY A 13 20.01 11.12 12.24
C GLY A 13 19.91 9.60 12.39
N VAL A 14 19.03 8.88 11.68
CA VAL A 14 18.95 7.41 11.84
C VAL A 14 19.89 6.72 10.86
N SER A 15 20.95 6.09 11.40
CA SER A 15 21.96 5.39 10.61
C SER A 15 21.36 4.18 9.88
N LEU A 16 22.00 3.76 8.78
CA LEU A 16 21.55 2.59 8.01
C LEU A 16 21.60 1.32 8.87
N ASP A 17 22.56 1.21 9.79
CA ASP A 17 22.69 0.09 10.74
C ASP A 17 21.53 0.05 11.74
N GLU A 18 21.06 1.21 12.20
CA GLU A 18 19.92 1.30 13.12
C GLU A 18 18.62 0.89 12.40
N ARG A 19 18.46 1.27 11.13
CA ARG A 19 17.35 0.82 10.28
C ARG A 19 17.40 -0.68 10.03
N ILE A 20 18.58 -1.23 9.73
CA ILE A 20 18.78 -2.68 9.60
C ILE A 20 18.42 -3.39 10.90
N GLY A 21 18.85 -2.87 12.05
CA GLY A 21 18.55 -3.43 13.37
C GLY A 21 17.06 -3.47 13.67
N VAL A 22 16.29 -2.46 13.24
CA VAL A 22 14.81 -2.49 13.34
C VAL A 22 14.22 -3.54 12.41
N VAL A 23 14.65 -3.60 11.15
CA VAL A 23 14.13 -4.57 10.18
C VAL A 23 14.47 -6.02 10.59
N GLN A 24 15.66 -6.27 11.15
CA GLN A 24 16.07 -7.56 11.71
C GLN A 24 15.19 -8.01 12.89
N LYS A 25 14.69 -7.06 13.69
CA LYS A 25 13.75 -7.36 14.78
C LYS A 25 12.34 -7.66 14.27
N LEU A 26 12.00 -7.19 13.06
CA LEU A 26 10.73 -7.44 12.40
C LEU A 26 10.76 -8.77 11.63
N GLN A 27 10.90 -9.88 12.36
CA GLN A 27 10.68 -11.20 11.78
C GLN A 27 9.21 -11.30 11.33
N ASN A 28 8.96 -11.60 10.06
CA ASN A 28 7.63 -11.69 9.42
C ASN A 28 6.91 -10.37 9.07
N ALA A 29 7.64 -9.29 8.83
CA ALA A 29 7.03 -8.04 8.33
C ALA A 29 6.58 -8.09 6.87
N PHE A 30 5.54 -7.30 6.57
CA PHE A 30 5.11 -7.03 5.22
C PHE A 30 5.86 -5.84 4.62
N VAL A 31 6.23 -5.94 3.35
CA VAL A 31 6.78 -4.84 2.56
C VAL A 31 5.78 -4.48 1.49
N VAL A 32 5.28 -3.24 1.56
CA VAL A 32 4.32 -2.73 0.59
C VAL A 32 5.01 -2.48 -0.76
N MET A 33 4.63 -3.27 -1.76
CA MET A 33 5.18 -3.20 -3.12
C MET A 33 4.32 -2.35 -4.05
N LYS A 34 3.03 -2.19 -3.73
CA LYS A 34 2.07 -1.40 -4.49
C LYS A 34 1.00 -0.85 -3.55
N ILE A 35 0.54 0.36 -3.85
CA ILE A 35 -0.56 1.02 -3.15
C ILE A 35 -1.70 1.22 -4.15
N VAL A 36 -2.89 0.77 -3.78
CA VAL A 36 -4.13 0.93 -4.53
C VAL A 36 -5.09 1.76 -3.68
N VAL A 37 -5.70 2.80 -4.23
CA VAL A 37 -6.58 3.71 -3.48
C VAL A 37 -8.00 3.56 -3.99
N VAL A 38 -8.88 3.01 -3.17
CA VAL A 38 -10.27 2.80 -3.53
C VAL A 38 -11.05 4.06 -3.18
N HIS A 39 -11.38 4.85 -4.20
CA HIS A 39 -12.20 6.06 -4.07
C HIS A 39 -13.67 5.69 -4.23
N THR A 40 -14.40 5.68 -3.12
CA THR A 40 -15.84 5.38 -3.13
C THR A 40 -16.47 5.85 -1.82
N THR A 41 -17.76 5.63 -1.61
CA THR A 41 -18.42 6.03 -0.35
C THR A 41 -18.33 4.92 0.70
N VAL A 42 -18.46 5.29 1.99
CA VAL A 42 -18.50 4.30 3.11
C VAL A 42 -19.62 3.29 2.89
N GLN A 43 -20.75 3.70 2.31
CA GLN A 43 -21.88 2.82 2.01
C GLN A 43 -21.51 1.72 1.01
N ILE A 44 -20.78 2.07 -0.05
CA ILE A 44 -20.34 1.12 -1.09
C ILE A 44 -19.29 0.17 -0.51
N VAL A 45 -18.34 0.69 0.27
CA VAL A 45 -17.33 -0.14 0.95
C VAL A 45 -17.95 -1.12 1.96
N THR A 46 -18.91 -0.66 2.75
CA THR A 46 -19.58 -1.53 3.73
C THR A 46 -20.32 -2.68 3.02
N LYS A 47 -20.97 -2.37 1.90
CA LYS A 47 -21.66 -3.39 1.08
C LYS A 47 -20.71 -4.40 0.44
N SER A 48 -19.48 -4.02 0.12
CA SER A 48 -18.51 -4.97 -0.46
C SER A 48 -17.94 -5.92 0.58
N GLY A 49 -17.94 -5.54 1.86
CA GLY A 49 -17.32 -6.32 2.95
C GLY A 49 -15.79 -6.44 2.84
N LEU A 50 -15.18 -5.74 1.87
CA LEU A 50 -13.77 -5.86 1.56
C LEU A 50 -12.88 -4.99 2.43
N PHE A 51 -13.40 -3.99 3.15
CA PHE A 51 -12.66 -3.13 4.08
C PHE A 51 -13.20 -3.22 5.50
N GLY A 52 -13.38 -4.44 6.00
CA GLY A 52 -14.01 -4.67 7.30
C GLY A 52 -15.53 -4.65 7.19
N LEU A 53 -16.20 -5.16 8.22
CA LEU A 53 -17.66 -5.34 8.21
C LEU A 53 -18.42 -4.01 8.15
N LEU A 54 -17.81 -2.91 8.62
CA LEU A 54 -18.41 -1.57 8.66
C LEU A 54 -17.65 -0.55 7.79
N GLY A 55 -16.74 -1.02 6.93
CA GLY A 55 -15.80 -0.12 6.23
C GLY A 55 -14.77 0.53 7.16
N ASP A 56 -14.56 -0.05 8.33
CA ASP A 56 -13.70 0.43 9.41
C ASP A 56 -12.22 0.10 9.20
N ALA A 57 -11.90 -0.86 8.33
CA ALA A 57 -10.53 -1.18 7.97
C ALA A 57 -10.08 -0.34 6.77
N PHE A 58 -9.87 0.97 6.99
CA PHE A 58 -9.46 1.93 5.94
C PHE A 58 -8.18 1.55 5.19
N VAL A 59 -7.33 0.71 5.79
CA VAL A 59 -6.12 0.18 5.16
C VAL A 59 -6.13 -1.34 5.28
N GLN A 60 -5.89 -2.02 4.17
CA GLN A 60 -5.65 -3.46 4.14
C GLN A 60 -4.30 -3.76 3.53
N LEU A 61 -3.51 -4.56 4.23
CA LEU A 61 -2.27 -5.14 3.73
C LEU A 61 -2.53 -6.59 3.37
N ILE A 62 -2.38 -6.91 2.09
CA ILE A 62 -2.64 -8.24 1.55
C ILE A 62 -1.33 -8.83 1.06
N ASP A 63 -1.00 -10.03 1.54
CA ASP A 63 0.15 -10.80 1.06
C ASP A 63 0.00 -11.06 -0.44
N VAL A 64 1.09 -10.94 -1.21
CA VAL A 64 1.04 -11.19 -2.67
C VAL A 64 0.63 -12.61 -3.03
N THR A 65 0.74 -13.56 -2.09
CA THR A 65 0.33 -14.95 -2.27
C THR A 65 -1.18 -15.17 -2.10
N ASP A 66 -1.92 -14.24 -1.47
CA ASP A 66 -3.38 -14.34 -1.32
C ASP A 66 -4.09 -13.83 -2.57
N GLU A 67 -4.03 -14.63 -3.64
CA GLU A 67 -4.54 -14.22 -4.94
C GLU A 67 -6.04 -13.94 -4.92
N SER A 68 -6.80 -14.75 -4.19
CA SER A 68 -8.26 -14.65 -4.10
C SER A 68 -8.71 -13.28 -3.58
N ARG A 69 -8.04 -12.81 -2.52
CA ARG A 69 -8.38 -11.56 -1.86
C ARG A 69 -7.84 -10.36 -2.63
N LEU A 70 -6.68 -10.50 -3.27
CA LEU A 70 -6.15 -9.53 -4.21
C LEU A 70 -7.08 -9.32 -5.40
N ASP A 71 -7.57 -10.39 -6.03
CA ASP A 71 -8.46 -10.30 -7.18
C ASP A 71 -9.77 -9.60 -6.82
N ALA A 72 -10.36 -9.94 -5.67
CA ALA A 72 -11.56 -9.28 -5.19
C ALA A 72 -11.34 -7.77 -4.96
N LEU A 73 -10.22 -7.39 -4.34
CA LEU A 73 -9.89 -6.00 -4.05
C LEU A 73 -9.51 -5.20 -5.30
N PHE A 74 -8.76 -5.79 -6.24
CA PHE A 74 -8.42 -5.15 -7.51
C PHE A 74 -9.67 -4.93 -8.36
N LYS A 75 -10.51 -5.97 -8.52
CA LYS A 75 -11.77 -5.85 -9.25
C LYS A 75 -12.66 -4.77 -8.65
N PHE A 76 -12.82 -4.75 -7.32
CA PHE A 76 -13.60 -3.73 -6.64
C PHE A 76 -13.01 -2.32 -6.84
N ALA A 77 -11.68 -2.17 -6.81
CA ALA A 77 -11.02 -0.89 -7.04
C ALA A 77 -11.21 -0.40 -8.49
N GLU A 78 -11.10 -1.30 -9.47
CA GLU A 78 -11.33 -1.02 -10.89
C GLU A 78 -12.79 -0.62 -11.16
N GLU A 79 -13.75 -1.32 -10.56
CA GLU A 79 -15.18 -0.99 -10.64
C GLU A 79 -15.46 0.39 -10.03
N CYS A 80 -14.88 0.70 -8.86
CA CYS A 80 -15.02 2.01 -8.23
C CYS A 80 -14.38 3.14 -9.06
N GLU A 81 -13.27 2.87 -9.75
CA GLU A 81 -12.63 3.87 -10.62
C GLU A 81 -13.38 4.05 -11.94
N SER A 82 -14.03 3.00 -12.43
CA SER A 82 -14.83 3.03 -13.67
C SER A 82 -16.20 3.68 -13.47
N ASP A 83 -16.71 3.67 -12.23
CA ASP A 83 -17.95 4.35 -11.87
C ASP A 83 -17.77 5.89 -11.94
N THR A 84 -18.38 6.50 -12.96
CA THR A 84 -18.27 7.92 -13.33
C THR A 84 -18.92 8.89 -12.34
N THR A 85 -19.38 8.40 -11.19
CA THR A 85 -20.16 9.17 -10.21
C THR A 85 -19.31 10.18 -9.41
N GLY A 86 -17.97 10.08 -9.45
CA GLY A 86 -17.06 11.00 -8.74
C GLY A 86 -15.93 11.59 -9.59
N PRO A 87 -15.34 12.74 -9.21
CA PRO A 87 -14.27 13.39 -9.97
C PRO A 87 -12.91 12.69 -9.74
N ILE A 88 -12.68 11.57 -10.43
CA ILE A 88 -11.37 10.93 -10.46
C ILE A 88 -10.51 11.66 -11.48
N ALA A 89 -9.55 12.48 -11.02
CA ALA A 89 -8.72 13.29 -11.92
C ALA A 89 -7.54 12.50 -12.54
N CYS A 90 -7.10 11.40 -11.90
CA CYS A 90 -5.97 10.58 -12.35
C CYS A 90 -6.26 9.09 -12.18
N LYS A 91 -6.30 8.33 -13.29
CA LYS A 91 -6.53 6.89 -13.23
C LYS A 91 -5.33 6.15 -12.64
N GLN A 92 -5.59 5.16 -11.80
CA GLN A 92 -4.55 4.30 -11.25
C GLN A 92 -4.17 3.20 -12.25
N ASP A 93 -2.90 2.80 -12.22
CA ASP A 93 -2.49 1.58 -12.89
C ASP A 93 -2.88 0.38 -12.02
N PHE A 94 -3.86 -0.40 -12.48
CA PHE A 94 -4.28 -1.64 -11.82
C PHE A 94 -3.51 -2.88 -12.28
N CYS A 95 -2.55 -2.76 -13.21
CA CYS A 95 -1.75 -3.88 -13.69
C CYS A 95 -1.08 -4.63 -12.53
N ARG A 96 -1.45 -5.91 -12.36
CA ARG A 96 -0.95 -6.78 -11.31
C ARG A 96 0.20 -7.63 -11.84
N LYS A 97 1.32 -7.62 -11.12
CA LYS A 97 2.43 -8.54 -11.37
C LYS A 97 2.22 -9.85 -10.61
N SER A 98 2.85 -10.93 -11.06
CA SER A 98 2.83 -12.20 -10.34
C SER A 98 3.50 -12.10 -8.96
N ALA A 99 3.10 -12.97 -8.02
CA ALA A 99 3.73 -13.07 -6.70
C ALA A 99 5.25 -13.31 -6.81
N ASP A 100 5.68 -14.12 -7.77
CA ASP A 100 7.11 -14.36 -8.06
C ASP A 100 7.83 -13.10 -8.50
N SER A 101 7.19 -12.26 -9.32
CA SER A 101 7.77 -11.00 -9.78
C SER A 101 7.96 -10.03 -8.61
N TYR A 102 6.98 -9.91 -7.72
CA TYR A 102 7.10 -9.10 -6.50
C TYR A 102 8.18 -9.63 -5.56
N SER A 103 8.23 -10.95 -5.37
CA SER A 103 9.23 -11.60 -4.52
C SER A 103 10.65 -11.42 -5.06
N LYS A 104 10.84 -11.57 -6.37
CA LYS A 104 12.12 -11.32 -7.04
C LYS A 104 12.55 -9.86 -6.90
N THR A 105 11.64 -8.93 -7.18
CA THR A 105 11.90 -7.48 -7.06
C THR A 105 12.28 -7.10 -5.63
N LEU A 106 11.60 -7.69 -4.63
CA LEU A 106 11.91 -7.47 -3.22
C LEU A 106 13.33 -8.00 -2.88
N LYS A 107 13.65 -9.23 -3.28
CA LYS A 107 14.98 -9.83 -3.04
C LYS A 107 16.11 -9.01 -3.69
N GLU A 108 15.94 -8.60 -4.94
CA GLU A 108 16.93 -7.78 -5.66
C GLU A 108 17.17 -6.44 -4.95
N LYS A 109 16.10 -5.78 -4.48
CA LYS A 109 16.20 -4.52 -3.73
C LYS A 109 16.83 -4.68 -2.35
N LEU A 110 16.50 -5.76 -1.64
CA LEU A 110 17.12 -6.05 -0.35
C LEU A 110 18.62 -6.31 -0.52
N ALA A 111 19.00 -7.10 -1.53
CA ALA A 111 20.40 -7.35 -1.84
C ALA A 111 21.17 -6.07 -2.17
N SER A 112 20.57 -5.16 -2.94
CA SER A 112 21.22 -3.88 -3.32
C SER A 112 21.33 -2.88 -2.16
N THR A 113 20.39 -2.92 -1.21
CA THR A 113 20.29 -1.91 -0.14
C THR A 113 20.98 -2.36 1.15
N LEU A 114 20.91 -3.67 1.46
CA LEU A 114 21.31 -4.23 2.74
C LEU A 114 22.45 -5.27 2.63
N GLY A 115 22.87 -5.62 1.41
CA GLY A 115 23.85 -6.68 1.17
C GLY A 115 23.25 -8.09 1.28
N GLN A 116 24.10 -9.11 1.08
CA GLN A 116 23.68 -10.52 0.94
C GLN A 116 23.31 -11.22 2.26
N SER A 117 23.58 -10.66 3.44
CA SER A 117 23.65 -11.45 4.68
C SER A 117 22.41 -11.40 5.59
N LEU A 118 21.28 -10.85 5.14
CA LEU A 118 20.11 -10.72 6.00
C LEU A 118 19.09 -11.83 5.74
N SER A 119 18.99 -12.77 6.68
CA SER A 119 17.92 -13.78 6.75
C SER A 119 16.61 -13.14 7.23
N LEU A 120 16.08 -12.18 6.47
CA LEU A 120 14.81 -11.53 6.78
C LEU A 120 13.66 -12.25 6.07
N SER A 121 12.66 -12.71 6.83
CA SER A 121 11.40 -13.22 6.26
C SER A 121 10.44 -12.06 5.92
N LEU A 122 10.87 -11.16 5.02
CA LEU A 122 10.00 -10.11 4.53
C LEU A 122 9.04 -10.66 3.49
N ARG A 123 7.75 -10.37 3.66
CA ARG A 123 6.69 -10.81 2.75
C ARG A 123 6.24 -9.64 1.89
N PRO A 124 6.27 -9.74 0.56
CA PRO A 124 5.73 -8.69 -0.29
C PRO A 124 4.22 -8.60 -0.07
N ALA A 125 3.70 -7.38 -0.04
CA ALA A 125 2.28 -7.12 0.12
C ALA A 125 1.80 -5.97 -0.77
N ILE A 126 0.51 -5.93 -1.03
CA ILE A 126 -0.18 -4.81 -1.67
C ILE A 126 -1.05 -4.14 -0.63
N MET A 127 -0.94 -2.81 -0.55
CA MET A 127 -1.76 -2.00 0.34
C MET A 127 -2.97 -1.47 -0.42
N PHE A 128 -4.17 -1.77 0.07
CA PHE A 128 -5.40 -1.15 -0.37
C PHE A 128 -5.83 -0.10 0.65
N ARG A 129 -6.03 1.13 0.21
CA ARG A 129 -6.47 2.24 1.04
C ARG A 129 -7.85 2.69 0.58
N PHE A 130 -8.82 2.65 1.47
CA PHE A 130 -10.13 3.26 1.24
C PHE A 130 -10.05 4.79 1.43
N CYS A 131 -10.60 5.55 0.47
CA CYS A 131 -10.68 7.00 0.51
C CYS A 131 -12.12 7.49 0.25
N PRO A 132 -12.88 7.87 1.31
CA PRO A 132 -14.24 8.38 1.15
C PRO A 132 -14.34 9.80 0.58
N HIS A 133 -13.21 10.50 0.53
CA HIS A 133 -13.14 11.93 0.21
C HIS A 133 -12.70 12.21 -1.22
N PHE A 134 -12.53 11.17 -2.05
CA PHE A 134 -12.12 11.33 -3.46
C PHE A 134 -10.87 12.19 -3.62
N CYS A 135 -9.86 12.00 -2.75
CA CYS A 135 -8.65 12.85 -2.64
C CYS A 135 -7.70 12.79 -3.85
N ASN A 136 -8.17 12.40 -5.03
CA ASN A 136 -7.41 12.27 -6.26
C ASN A 136 -7.39 13.57 -7.07
N HIS A 137 -7.08 14.70 -6.42
CA HIS A 137 -7.00 15.99 -7.08
C HIS A 137 -5.57 16.23 -7.57
N SER A 138 -5.44 16.66 -8.83
CA SER A 138 -4.18 16.93 -9.53
C SER A 138 -3.27 17.99 -8.90
N SER A 139 -3.70 18.64 -7.81
CA SER A 139 -2.98 19.73 -7.13
C SER A 139 -2.21 19.32 -5.87
N LEU A 140 -2.11 18.03 -5.52
CA LEU A 140 -1.35 17.59 -4.35
C LEU A 140 -0.34 16.48 -4.67
N HIS A 141 0.73 16.85 -5.37
CA HIS A 141 2.02 16.13 -5.37
C HIS A 141 2.74 16.14 -3.99
N ARG A 142 2.01 16.37 -2.90
CA ARG A 142 2.57 16.46 -1.55
C ARG A 142 1.55 15.91 -0.55
N TRP A 143 1.74 14.65 -0.18
CA TRP A 143 0.99 13.95 0.86
C TRP A 143 1.10 14.72 2.18
N LYS A 144 0.11 15.56 2.50
CA LYS A 144 -0.15 15.93 3.90
C LYS A 144 -0.88 14.75 4.53
N LEU A 145 -0.20 14.06 5.44
CA LEU A 145 -0.85 13.17 6.39
C LEU A 145 -1.87 13.98 7.17
N PHE A 146 -3.16 13.79 6.90
CA PHE A 146 -4.20 14.14 7.86
C PHE A 146 -4.21 13.05 8.93
N TYR A 147 -3.34 13.22 9.91
CA TYR A 147 -3.54 12.68 11.25
C TYR A 147 -3.91 13.85 12.18
N GLU A 148 -5.04 14.49 11.91
CA GLU A 148 -5.69 15.31 12.91
C GLU A 148 -6.79 14.47 13.55
N SER A 149 -6.39 13.82 14.64
CA SER A 149 -7.30 13.44 15.72
C SER A 149 -8.10 14.67 16.12
N LYS A 150 -9.38 14.74 15.71
CA LYS A 150 -10.33 15.62 16.39
C LYS A 150 -10.73 14.94 17.69
N ARG A 151 -10.16 15.45 18.79
CA ARG A 151 -10.89 15.53 20.06
C ARG A 151 -12.01 16.54 19.94
#